data_AF-A0A955TLK9-F1
#
_entry.id   AF-A0A955TLK9-F1
#
_cell.length_a   1.000
_cell.length_b   1.000
_cell.length_c   1.000
_cell.angle_alpha   90.00
_cell.angle_beta   90.00
_cell.angle_gamma   90.00
#
_symmetry.space_group_name_H-M   'P 1'
#
loop_
_entity.id
_entity.type
_entity.pdbx_description
1 polymer ?
#
loop_
_entity_poly.entity_id
_entity_poly.type
_entity_poly.pdbx_seq_one_letter_code
_entity_poly.pdbx_strand_id
1 'polypeptide(L)' 'MDTEEIRQLWANGEDWVIKRHNRQYWYRADQKPGPWKSGLPPGVFLPDAEVLFDD' A
#
# COMPACT_ATOMS: atom_id res chain seq x y z
N MET A 1 -13.07 10.73 12.06
CA MET A 1 -12.49 11.18 10.79
C MET A 1 -11.71 9.99 10.27
N ASP A 2 -12.27 9.30 9.29
CA ASP A 2 -11.63 8.16 8.65
C ASP A 2 -10.53 8.70 7.74
N THR A 3 -9.30 8.74 8.24
CA THR A 3 -8.14 9.20 7.47
C THR A 3 -7.72 8.06 6.55
N GLU A 4 -8.08 8.20 5.27
CA GLU A 4 -7.57 7.34 4.21
C GLU A 4 -6.26 7.94 3.70
N GLU A 5 -5.19 7.15 3.76
CA GLU A 5 -3.85 7.56 3.32
C GLU A 5 -3.42 6.66 2.16
N ILE A 6 -2.87 7.26 1.11
CA ILE A 6 -2.41 6.53 -0.08
C ILE A 6 -0.96 6.91 -0.35
N ARG A 7 -0.11 5.91 -0.51
CA ARG A 7 1.33 6.06 -0.80
C ARG A 7 1.73 5.13 -1.95
N GLN A 8 2.70 5.57 -2.74
CA GLN A 8 3.30 4.77 -3.81
C GLN A 8 4.66 4.25 -3.35
N LEU A 9 5.02 3.03 -3.77
CA LEU A 9 6.31 2.43 -3.48
C LEU A 9 6.70 1.42 -4.57
N TRP A 10 8.00 1.19 -4.69
CA TRP A 10 8.55 0.18 -5.60
C TRP A 10 8.92 -1.09 -4.81
N ALA A 11 8.35 -2.24 -5.19
CA ALA A 11 8.68 -3.52 -4.56
C ALA A 11 8.60 -4.69 -5.55
N ASN A 12 9.52 -5.65 -5.38
CA ASN A 12 9.59 -6.85 -6.22
C ASN A 12 9.62 -6.55 -7.74
N GLY A 13 10.26 -5.43 -8.12
CA GLY A 13 10.39 -5.02 -9.52
C GLY A 13 9.16 -4.36 -10.15
N GLU A 14 8.11 -4.06 -9.39
CA GLU A 14 6.88 -3.40 -9.87
C GLU A 14 6.45 -2.25 -8.96
N ASP A 15 5.87 -1.20 -9.53
CA ASP A 15 5.29 -0.07 -8.79
C ASP A 15 3.93 -0.42 -8.18
N TRP A 16 3.83 -0.25 -6.87
CA TRP A 16 2.64 -0.52 -6.09
C TRP A 16 2.11 0.75 -5.44
N VAL A 17 0.79 0.84 -5.38
CA VAL A 17 0.07 1.82 -4.58
C VAL A 17 -0.46 1.08 -3.37
N ILE A 18 -0.11 1.54 -2.17
CA ILE A 18 -0.72 1.08 -0.91
C ILE A 18 -1.66 2.16 -0.40
N LYS A 19 -2.79 1.70 0.14
CA LYS A 19 -3.78 2.48 0.85
C LYS A 19 -3.88 1.97 2.29
N ARG A 20 -3.80 2.86 3.28
CA ARG A 20 -4.06 2.59 4.69
C ARG A 20 -5.40 3.21 5.08
N HIS A 21 -6.26 2.44 5.74
CA HIS A 21 -7.50 2.93 6.32
C HIS A 21 -7.84 2.12 7.59
N ASN A 22 -7.99 2.79 8.73
CA ASN A 22 -8.23 2.15 10.04
C ASN A 22 -7.28 0.99 10.37
N ARG A 23 -5.96 1.19 10.14
CA ARG A 23 -4.88 0.18 10.31
C ARG A 23 -4.98 -1.05 9.41
N GLN A 24 -5.89 -1.05 8.44
CA GLN A 24 -5.93 -2.05 7.39
C GLN A 24 -5.23 -1.50 6.16
N TYR A 25 -4.62 -2.41 5.41
CA TYR A 25 -3.86 -2.09 4.21
C TYR A 25 -4.54 -2.70 3.00
N TRP A 26 -4.48 -1.97 1.90
CA TRP A 26 -4.85 -2.44 0.58
C TRP A 26 -3.80 -2.03 -0.42
N TYR A 27 -3.64 -2.80 -1.48
CA TYR A 27 -2.66 -2.50 -2.51
C TYR A 27 -3.19 -2.77 -3.93
N ARG A 28 -2.61 -2.08 -4.90
CA ARG A 28 -2.81 -2.33 -6.34
C ARG A 28 -1.56 -1.92 -7.10
N ALA A 29 -1.37 -2.44 -8.31
CA ALA A 29 -0.28 -1.96 -9.17
C ALA A 29 -0.63 -0.56 -9.70
N ASP A 30 0.33 0.35 -9.70
CA ASP A 30 0.12 1.78 -10.02
C ASP A 30 -0.47 2.00 -11.43
N GLN A 31 -0.01 1.21 -12.39
CA GLN A 31 -0.34 1.38 -13.80
C GLN A 31 -1.42 0.42 -14.30
N LYS A 32 -2.06 -0.34 -13.40
CA LYS A 32 -3.10 -1.30 -13.79
C LYS A 32 -4.43 -0.88 -13.17
N PRO A 33 -5.44 -0.48 -13.96
CA PRO A 33 -6.79 -0.28 -13.44
C PRO A 33 -7.31 -1.64 -12.97
N GLY A 34 -7.22 -1.89 -11.67
CA GLY A 34 -7.58 -3.16 -11.05
C GLY A 34 -8.12 -2.96 -9.64
N PRO A 35 -8.79 -3.98 -9.09
CA PRO A 35 -9.32 -3.92 -7.74
C PRO A 35 -8.18 -3.82 -6.72
N TRP A 36 -8.44 -3.06 -5.66
CA TRP A 36 -7.60 -3.06 -4.47
C TRP A 36 -7.63 -4.44 -3.82
N LYS A 37 -6.45 -4.99 -3.56
CA LYS A 37 -6.26 -6.26 -2.85
C LYS A 37 -6.00 -5.96 -1.38
N SER A 38 -6.62 -6.70 -0.46
CA SER A 38 -6.35 -6.57 0.97
C SER A 38 -4.94 -7.06 1.33
N GLY A 39 -4.27 -6.36 2.22
CA GLY A 39 -2.92 -6.68 2.69
C GLY A 39 -1.85 -5.79 2.06
N LEU A 40 -0.66 -6.35 1.89
CA LEU A 40 0.52 -5.66 1.37
C LEU A 40 0.95 -6.26 0.02
N PRO A 41 1.56 -5.45 -0.86
CA PRO A 41 2.10 -5.93 -2.11
C PRO A 41 3.25 -6.92 -1.88
N PRO A 42 3.52 -7.80 -2.86
CA PRO A 42 4.61 -8.78 -2.75
C PRO A 42 5.95 -8.08 -2.52
N GLY A 43 6.71 -8.57 -1.55
CA GLY A 43 8.01 -8.01 -1.16
C GLY A 43 7.95 -6.82 -0.19
N VAL A 44 6.75 -6.42 0.25
CA VAL A 44 6.56 -5.41 1.31
C VAL A 44 6.13 -6.10 2.60
N PHE A 45 6.77 -5.74 3.70
CA PHE A 45 6.42 -6.22 5.03
C PHE A 45 5.73 -5.11 5.85
N LEU A 46 5.01 -5.51 6.89
CA LEU A 46 4.35 -4.61 7.84
C LEU A 46 5.25 -3.47 8.34
N PRO A 47 6.49 -3.70 8.81
CA PRO A 47 7.35 -2.61 9.27
C PRO A 47 7.66 -1.59 8.17
N ASP A 48 7.89 -2.02 6.92
CA ASP A 48 8.11 -1.10 5.80
C ASP A 48 6.87 -0.24 5.53
N ALA A 49 5.68 -0.86 5.59
CA ALA A 49 4.42 -0.14 5.43
C ALA A 49 4.16 0.83 6.59
N GLU A 50 4.41 0.42 7.83
CA GLU A 50 4.22 1.30 8.99
C GLU A 50 5.11 2.54 8.89
N VAL A 51 6.40 2.37 8.56
CA VAL A 51 7.32 3.50 8.34
C VAL A 51 6.83 4.42 7.21
N LEU A 52 6.31 3.86 6.11
CA LEU A 52 5.80 4.64 4.98
C LEU A 52 4.59 5.53 5.32
N PHE A 53 3.81 5.17 6.34
CA PHE A 53 2.62 5.90 6.79
C PHE A 53 2.78 6.56 8.17
N ASP A 54 3.99 6.54 8.75
CA ASP A 54 4.34 7.26 9.99
C ASP A 54 5.05 8.60 9.70
N ASP A 55 5.53 8.79 8.46
CA ASP A 55 6.03 10.07 7.88
C ASP A 55 4.89 10.99 7.40
#